data_AF-A0A2V2GF44-F1
#
_entry.id   AF-A0A2V2GF44-F1
#
_cell.length_a   1.000
_cell.length_b   1.000
_cell.length_c   1.000
_cell.angle_alpha   90.00
_cell.angle_beta   90.00
_cell.angle_gamma   90.00
#
_symmetry.space_group_name_H-M   'P 1'
#
loop_
_entity.id
_entity.type
_entity.pdbx_description
1 polymer ?
#
loop_
_entity_poly.entity_id
_entity_poly.type
_entity_poly.pdbx_seq_one_letter_code
_entity_poly.pdbx_strand_id
1 'polypeptide(L)'
;MYKKRKGVPYIITIDGEPIKITDAMIAATDPEIMQEYLRMLWAQEHRERREYRCQNVNEVCCQHQCDKCKHHQSAKPLSLEALIGNGVSLMDNFSVEDEIEQRETIAELYAALANLDALSRQIIQLLYFSEHTEREVAVIVGLSQNGVHQRKMRALEELQKLLVA
;
A
#
# COMPACT_ATOMS: atom_id res chain seq x y z
N MET A 1 -5.93 38.32 -12.33
CA MET A 1 -6.44 39.31 -11.35
C MET A 1 -6.62 38.63 -10.00
N TYR A 2 -5.84 39.06 -9.01
CA TYR A 2 -5.76 38.51 -7.67
C TYR A 2 -7.08 38.76 -6.92
N LYS A 3 -7.77 37.72 -6.45
CA LYS A 3 -8.96 37.85 -5.58
C LYS A 3 -8.73 37.16 -4.24
N LYS A 4 -8.04 37.85 -3.33
CA LYS A 4 -7.95 37.48 -1.91
C LYS A 4 -9.31 37.77 -1.24
N ARG A 5 -9.71 36.97 -0.26
CA ARG A 5 -10.78 37.35 0.67
C ARG A 5 -10.24 38.49 1.55
N LYS A 6 -10.87 39.67 1.52
CA LYS A 6 -10.48 40.83 2.35
C LYS A 6 -10.38 40.40 3.82
N GLY A 7 -9.29 40.77 4.50
CA GLY A 7 -9.12 40.59 5.95
C GLY A 7 -8.46 39.30 6.44
N VAL A 8 -7.97 38.40 5.55
CA VAL A 8 -7.25 37.19 5.97
C VAL A 8 -5.73 37.43 5.92
N PRO A 9 -4.95 37.37 7.03
CA PRO A 9 -3.50 37.55 6.97
C PRO A 9 -2.82 36.36 6.28
N TYR A 10 -1.69 36.59 5.59
CA TYR A 10 -0.83 35.49 5.16
C TYR A 10 0.03 35.06 6.34
N ILE A 11 0.10 33.75 6.60
CA ILE A 11 0.96 33.19 7.63
C ILE A 11 2.10 32.49 6.91
N ILE A 12 3.33 32.94 7.17
CA ILE A 12 4.53 32.41 6.55
C ILE A 12 5.48 32.04 7.67
N THR A 13 6.03 30.85 7.61
CA THR A 13 6.96 30.37 8.61
C THR A 13 8.38 30.68 8.13
N ILE A 14 9.12 31.53 8.85
CA ILE A 14 10.54 31.80 8.62
C ILE A 14 11.29 31.28 9.86
N ASP A 15 12.27 30.41 9.67
CA ASP A 15 13.07 29.80 10.75
C ASP A 15 12.25 29.11 11.86
N GLY A 16 11.08 28.57 11.51
CA GLY A 16 10.18 27.90 12.45
C GLY A 16 9.20 28.84 13.17
N GLU A 17 9.29 30.15 12.95
CA GLU A 17 8.39 31.13 13.55
C GLU A 17 7.32 31.63 12.56
N PRO A 18 6.03 31.62 12.94
CA PRO A 18 4.95 32.07 12.07
C PRO A 18 4.85 33.60 12.05
N ILE A 19 5.21 34.21 10.93
CA ILE A 19 5.07 35.64 10.66
C ILE A 19 3.73 35.89 9.96
N LYS A 20 2.95 36.84 10.50
CA LYS A 20 1.65 37.26 9.95
C LYS A 20 1.83 38.51 9.10
N ILE A 21 1.72 38.37 7.79
CA ILE A 21 1.70 39.52 6.88
C ILE A 21 0.27 40.07 6.81
N THR A 22 0.12 41.29 7.33
CA THR A 22 -1.15 42.04 7.34
C THR A 22 -1.31 42.89 6.08
N ASP A 23 -2.56 43.29 5.79
CA ASP A 23 -2.86 44.15 4.63
C ASP A 23 -2.16 45.53 4.72
N ALA A 24 -1.84 46.01 5.93
CA ALA A 24 -1.08 47.24 6.14
C ALA A 24 0.40 47.11 5.75
N MET A 25 1.04 45.97 6.04
CA MET A 25 2.43 45.69 5.64
C MET A 25 2.56 45.61 4.10
N ILE A 26 1.53 45.05 3.45
CA ILE A 26 1.42 44.98 1.99
C ILE A 26 1.33 46.38 1.38
N ALA A 27 0.51 47.26 1.95
CA ALA A 27 0.34 48.63 1.46
C ALA A 27 1.58 49.52 1.66
N ALA A 28 2.41 49.22 2.66
CA ALA A 28 3.66 49.92 2.94
C ALA A 28 4.86 49.41 2.11
N THR A 29 4.69 48.31 1.37
CA THR A 29 5.73 47.67 0.56
C THR A 29 5.55 48.05 -0.91
N ASP A 30 6.66 48.15 -1.66
CA ASP A 30 6.62 48.38 -3.10
C ASP A 30 5.76 47.30 -3.80
N PRO A 31 4.77 47.68 -4.64
CA PRO A 31 3.91 46.75 -5.35
C PRO A 31 4.64 45.69 -6.19
N GLU A 32 5.80 46.01 -6.77
CA GLU A 32 6.59 45.05 -7.56
C GLU A 32 7.23 43.99 -6.67
N ILE A 33 7.82 44.40 -5.54
CA ILE A 33 8.42 43.50 -4.55
C ILE A 33 7.36 42.55 -4.00
N MET A 34 6.18 43.07 -3.69
CA MET A 34 5.08 42.25 -3.18
C MET A 34 4.58 41.23 -4.21
N GLN A 35 4.50 41.59 -5.49
CA GLN A 35 4.06 40.68 -6.55
C GLN A 35 5.03 39.50 -6.71
N GLU A 36 6.34 39.75 -6.72
CA GLU A 36 7.34 38.68 -6.81
C GLU A 36 7.35 37.82 -5.54
N TYR A 37 7.19 38.41 -4.37
CA TYR A 37 7.07 37.66 -3.13
C TYR A 37 5.86 36.70 -3.14
N LEU A 38 4.67 37.18 -3.52
CA LEU A 38 3.47 36.34 -3.66
C LEU A 38 3.65 35.25 -4.72
N ARG A 39 4.34 35.56 -5.81
CA ARG A 39 4.66 34.59 -6.87
C ARG A 39 5.50 33.45 -6.34
N MET A 40 6.54 33.76 -5.56
CA MET A 40 7.39 32.76 -4.91
C MET A 40 6.60 31.89 -3.92
N LEU A 41 5.79 32.51 -3.06
CA LEU A 41 4.95 31.76 -2.10
C LEU A 41 3.98 30.81 -2.79
N TRP A 42 3.32 31.26 -3.87
CA TRP A 42 2.43 30.38 -4.62
C TRP A 42 3.16 29.29 -5.37
N ALA A 43 4.34 29.57 -5.92
CA ALA A 43 5.17 28.55 -6.55
C ALA A 43 5.54 27.45 -5.52
N GLN A 44 5.86 27.85 -4.28
CA GLN A 44 6.11 26.95 -3.17
C GLN A 44 4.84 26.18 -2.77
N GLU A 45 3.73 26.86 -2.49
CA GLU A 45 2.46 26.23 -2.10
C GLU A 45 1.97 25.24 -3.17
N HIS A 46 2.07 25.59 -4.46
CA HIS A 46 1.73 24.68 -5.55
C HIS A 46 2.71 23.51 -5.67
N ARG A 47 4.00 23.69 -5.34
CA ARG A 47 4.98 22.60 -5.28
C ARG A 47 4.61 21.64 -4.15
N GLU A 48 4.39 22.13 -2.95
CA GLU A 48 3.97 21.33 -1.79
C GLU A 48 2.67 20.58 -2.11
N ARG A 49 1.65 21.26 -2.64
CA ARG A 49 0.40 20.60 -3.08
C ARG A 49 0.60 19.52 -4.15
N ARG A 50 1.65 19.59 -4.98
CA ARG A 50 1.96 18.54 -5.97
C ARG A 50 2.67 17.36 -5.34
N GLU A 51 3.51 17.60 -4.33
CA GLU A 51 4.24 16.54 -3.61
C GLU A 51 3.28 15.62 -2.83
N TYR A 52 2.18 16.16 -2.30
CA TYR A 52 1.16 15.36 -1.60
C TYR A 52 0.09 14.75 -2.53
N ARG A 53 0.16 14.98 -3.85
CA ARG A 53 -0.79 14.36 -4.78
C ARG A 53 -0.38 12.91 -5.06
N CYS A 54 -1.34 12.00 -4.93
CA CYS A 54 -1.15 10.64 -5.40
C CYS A 54 -0.87 10.60 -6.91
N GLN A 55 -0.02 9.66 -7.30
CA GLN A 55 0.30 9.33 -8.69
C GLN A 55 -0.39 8.02 -9.07
N ASN A 56 -0.73 7.85 -10.35
CA ASN A 56 -1.17 6.56 -10.88
C ASN A 56 0.05 5.71 -11.32
N VAL A 57 -0.22 4.51 -11.83
CA VAL A 57 0.81 3.56 -12.33
C VAL A 57 1.68 4.15 -13.44
N ASN A 58 1.20 5.18 -14.14
CA ASN A 58 1.90 5.88 -15.22
C ASN A 58 2.55 7.20 -14.75
N GLU A 59 2.76 7.37 -13.44
CA GLU A 59 3.40 8.55 -12.83
C GLU A 59 2.64 9.89 -13.04
N VAL A 60 1.38 9.83 -13.47
CA VAL A 60 0.55 11.02 -13.67
C VAL A 60 -0.12 11.43 -12.36
N CYS A 61 0.07 12.69 -11.96
CA CYS A 61 -0.52 13.24 -10.74
C CYS A 61 -2.05 13.34 -10.83
N CYS A 62 -2.71 12.98 -9.74
CA CYS A 62 -4.16 13.11 -9.60
C CYS A 62 -4.61 14.59 -9.71
N GLN A 63 -5.68 14.82 -10.48
CA GLN A 63 -6.30 16.15 -10.63
C GLN A 63 -7.50 16.37 -9.70
N HIS A 64 -7.88 15.37 -8.89
CA HIS A 64 -9.09 15.36 -8.06
C HIS A 64 -8.78 15.50 -6.54
N GLN A 65 -9.78 15.23 -5.68
CA GLN A 65 -9.61 15.17 -4.22
C GLN A 65 -8.77 13.95 -3.82
N CYS A 66 -7.51 14.17 -3.45
CA CYS A 66 -6.60 13.10 -3.01
C CYS A 66 -7.07 12.42 -1.72
N ASP A 67 -7.67 13.14 -0.77
CA ASP A 67 -8.12 12.59 0.53
C ASP A 67 -9.15 11.46 0.42
N LYS A 68 -9.88 11.40 -0.71
CA LYS A 68 -10.90 10.38 -0.98
C LYS A 68 -10.43 9.32 -1.99
N CYS A 69 -9.17 9.39 -2.41
CA CYS A 69 -8.63 8.50 -3.42
C CYS A 69 -8.22 7.16 -2.80
N LYS A 70 -8.53 6.05 -3.49
CA LYS A 70 -8.04 4.72 -3.11
C LYS A 70 -6.51 4.58 -3.13
N HIS A 71 -5.82 5.48 -3.86
CA HIS A 71 -4.36 5.56 -3.95
C HIS A 71 -3.79 6.71 -3.11
N HIS A 72 -4.55 7.24 -2.15
CA HIS A 72 -4.08 8.30 -1.27
C HIS A 72 -2.81 7.86 -0.54
N GLN A 73 -1.73 8.61 -0.72
CA GLN A 73 -0.52 8.47 0.07
C GLN A 73 -0.64 9.47 1.23
N SER A 74 -0.73 8.95 2.46
CA SER A 74 -0.84 9.78 3.67
C SER A 74 0.42 10.57 3.99
N ALA A 75 1.55 10.22 3.36
CA ALA A 75 2.84 10.85 3.55
C ALA A 75 3.39 11.38 2.23
N LYS A 76 4.21 12.44 2.33
CA LYS A 76 5.01 12.93 1.23
C LYS A 76 5.94 11.82 0.75
N PRO A 77 6.00 11.49 -0.55
CA PRO A 77 6.99 10.55 -1.06
C PRO A 77 8.38 11.12 -0.81
N LEU A 78 9.23 10.35 -0.13
CA LEU A 78 10.62 10.68 0.15
C LEU A 78 11.53 9.92 -0.80
N SER A 79 12.66 10.54 -1.18
CA SER A 79 13.71 9.82 -1.89
C SER A 79 14.31 8.75 -0.98
N LEU A 80 14.98 7.76 -1.58
CA LEU A 80 15.64 6.70 -0.84
C LEU A 80 16.70 7.26 0.12
N GLU A 81 17.46 8.24 -0.33
CA GLU A 81 18.49 8.92 0.45
C GLU A 81 17.88 9.68 1.63
N ALA A 82 16.72 10.31 1.44
CA ALA A 82 16.01 10.99 2.51
C ALA A 82 15.48 10.00 3.57
N LEU A 83 15.03 8.81 3.16
CA LEU A 83 14.63 7.76 4.10
C LEU A 83 15.82 7.26 4.92
N ILE A 84 16.95 6.97 4.27
CA ILE A 84 18.20 6.56 4.94
C ILE A 84 18.68 7.65 5.91
N GLY A 85 18.67 8.91 5.48
CA GLY A 85 19.05 10.06 6.33
C GLY A 85 18.14 10.27 7.54
N ASN A 86 16.87 9.86 7.45
CA ASN A 86 15.93 9.84 8.58
C ASN A 86 16.05 8.58 9.45
N GLY A 87 17.05 7.73 9.20
CA GLY A 87 17.32 6.53 10.00
C GLY A 87 16.44 5.32 9.66
N VAL A 88 15.73 5.33 8.51
CA VAL A 88 15.01 4.15 8.02
C VAL A 88 16.04 3.13 7.52
N SER A 89 16.10 1.98 8.19
CA SER A 89 16.88 0.83 7.73
C SER A 89 16.14 0.14 6.60
N LEU A 90 16.79 0.03 5.44
CA LEU A 90 16.28 -0.64 4.23
C LEU A 90 16.92 -2.01 4.03
N MET A 91 17.49 -2.58 5.09
CA MET A 91 18.13 -3.89 5.04
C MET A 91 17.11 -4.95 4.65
N ASP A 92 17.50 -5.80 3.71
CA ASP A 92 16.74 -6.99 3.37
C ASP A 92 16.80 -7.94 4.56
N ASN A 93 15.64 -8.33 5.10
CA ASN A 93 15.53 -9.24 6.24
C ASN A 93 15.67 -10.71 5.78
N PHE A 94 16.51 -10.96 4.78
CA PHE A 94 16.74 -12.29 4.26
C PHE A 94 17.52 -13.14 5.29
N SER A 95 16.90 -14.22 5.73
CA SER A 95 17.47 -15.19 6.65
C SER A 95 17.57 -16.54 5.96
N VAL A 96 18.77 -17.10 5.91
CA VAL A 96 19.00 -18.45 5.37
C VAL A 96 18.29 -19.50 6.23
N GLU A 97 18.17 -19.25 7.53
CA GLU A 97 17.45 -20.12 8.46
C GLU A 97 15.97 -20.16 8.10
N ASP A 98 15.35 -19.00 7.86
CA ASP A 98 13.94 -18.89 7.45
C ASP A 98 13.70 -19.56 6.09
N GLU A 99 14.64 -19.42 5.14
CA GLU A 99 14.54 -20.08 3.84
C GLU A 99 14.59 -21.62 3.99
N ILE A 100 15.50 -22.13 4.83
CA ILE A 100 15.62 -23.57 5.10
C ILE A 100 14.36 -24.07 5.79
N GLU A 101 13.89 -23.39 6.84
CA GLU A 101 12.66 -23.75 7.57
C GLU A 101 11.46 -23.80 6.61
N GLN A 102 11.33 -22.81 5.73
CA GLN A 102 10.26 -22.77 4.74
C GLN A 102 10.35 -23.94 3.76
N ARG A 103 11.55 -24.28 3.30
CA ARG A 103 11.77 -25.43 2.39
C ARG A 103 11.47 -26.76 3.06
N GLU A 104 11.87 -26.95 4.32
CA GLU A 104 11.56 -28.15 5.10
C GLU A 104 10.05 -28.28 5.32
N THR A 105 9.39 -27.19 5.74
CA THR A 105 7.92 -27.15 5.91
C THR A 105 7.19 -27.53 4.62
N ILE A 106 7.64 -27.00 3.48
CA ILE A 106 7.07 -27.34 2.17
C ILE A 106 7.28 -28.83 1.84
N ALA A 107 8.47 -29.37 2.09
CA ALA A 107 8.77 -30.77 1.83
C ALA A 107 7.90 -31.71 2.68
N GLU A 108 7.71 -31.40 3.95
CA GLU A 108 6.81 -32.13 4.86
C GLU A 108 5.36 -32.10 4.39
N LEU A 109 4.87 -30.93 3.96
CA LEU A 109 3.53 -30.80 3.40
C LEU A 109 3.35 -31.68 2.14
N TYR A 110 4.32 -31.69 1.22
CA TYR A 110 4.25 -32.55 0.03
C TYR A 110 4.30 -34.03 0.37
N ALA A 111 5.08 -34.43 1.38
CA ALA A 111 5.08 -35.80 1.88
C ALA A 111 3.72 -36.19 2.50
N ALA A 112 3.11 -35.30 3.29
CA ALA A 112 1.78 -35.54 3.85
C ALA A 112 0.70 -35.63 2.76
N LEU A 113 0.72 -34.74 1.76
CA LEU A 113 -0.17 -34.81 0.60
C LEU A 113 0.00 -36.11 -0.18
N ALA A 114 1.21 -36.67 -0.24
CA ALA A 114 1.50 -37.94 -0.91
C ALA A 114 0.84 -39.15 -0.21
N ASN A 115 0.47 -39.03 1.07
CA ASN A 115 -0.25 -40.06 1.82
C ASN A 115 -1.78 -40.00 1.64
N LEU A 116 -2.33 -38.88 1.16
CA LEU A 116 -3.75 -38.77 0.85
C LEU A 116 -4.14 -39.63 -0.37
N ASP A 117 -5.38 -40.09 -0.41
CA ASP A 117 -5.94 -40.72 -1.61
C ASP A 117 -5.93 -39.75 -2.81
N ALA A 118 -5.86 -40.31 -4.02
CA ALA A 118 -5.67 -39.53 -5.25
C ALA A 118 -6.76 -38.46 -5.46
N LEU A 119 -8.02 -38.77 -5.10
CA LEU A 119 -9.13 -37.86 -5.30
C LEU A 119 -9.13 -36.76 -4.23
N SER A 120 -8.84 -37.09 -2.98
CA SER A 120 -8.69 -36.09 -1.91
C SER A 120 -7.51 -35.14 -2.18
N ARG A 121 -6.37 -35.67 -2.66
CA ARG A 121 -5.23 -34.86 -3.09
C ARG A 121 -5.59 -33.92 -4.24
N GLN A 122 -6.30 -34.42 -5.24
CA GLN A 122 -6.78 -33.61 -6.36
C GLN A 122 -7.71 -32.49 -5.90
N ILE A 123 -8.65 -32.77 -4.98
CA ILE A 123 -9.52 -31.76 -4.40
C ILE A 123 -8.71 -30.66 -3.69
N ILE A 124 -7.73 -31.03 -2.86
CA ILE A 124 -6.89 -30.05 -2.15
C ILE A 124 -6.10 -29.19 -3.14
N GLN A 125 -5.51 -29.79 -4.18
CA GLN A 125 -4.78 -29.03 -5.20
C GLN A 125 -5.68 -28.04 -5.95
N LEU A 126 -6.86 -28.47 -6.39
CA LEU A 126 -7.79 -27.57 -7.09
C LEU A 126 -8.25 -26.41 -6.21
N LEU A 127 -8.52 -26.67 -4.92
CA LEU A 127 -9.01 -25.65 -3.99
C LEU A 127 -7.92 -24.64 -3.59
N TYR A 128 -6.71 -25.11 -3.29
CA TYR A 128 -5.68 -24.28 -2.64
C TYR A 128 -4.54 -23.85 -3.58
N PHE A 129 -4.27 -24.59 -4.66
CA PHE A 129 -3.17 -24.29 -5.58
C PHE A 129 -3.68 -23.62 -6.86
N SER A 130 -4.92 -23.93 -7.25
CA SER A 130 -5.58 -23.35 -8.43
C SER A 130 -6.74 -22.40 -8.08
N GLU A 131 -6.96 -22.15 -6.79
CA GLU A 131 -7.98 -21.22 -6.25
C GLU A 131 -9.41 -21.47 -6.76
N HIS A 132 -9.75 -22.72 -7.13
CA HIS A 132 -11.12 -23.04 -7.53
C HIS A 132 -12.07 -23.04 -6.34
N THR A 133 -13.33 -22.69 -6.60
CA THR A 133 -14.41 -22.82 -5.62
C THR A 133 -14.84 -24.29 -5.47
N GLU A 134 -15.39 -24.68 -4.32
CA GLU A 134 -15.92 -26.04 -4.11
C GLU A 134 -16.96 -26.45 -5.18
N ARG A 135 -17.70 -25.48 -5.74
CA ARG A 135 -18.67 -25.72 -6.82
C ARG A 135 -18.00 -26.08 -8.13
N GLU A 136 -16.94 -25.36 -8.51
CA GLU A 136 -16.17 -25.65 -9.72
C GLU A 136 -15.45 -26.98 -9.58
N VAL A 137 -14.84 -27.24 -8.41
CA VAL A 137 -14.20 -28.53 -8.12
C VAL A 137 -15.20 -29.68 -8.23
N ALA A 138 -16.41 -29.52 -7.70
CA ALA A 138 -17.47 -30.53 -7.78
C ALA A 138 -17.79 -30.91 -9.23
N VAL A 139 -17.86 -29.93 -10.13
CA VAL A 139 -18.04 -30.16 -11.58
C VAL A 139 -16.84 -30.91 -12.16
N ILE A 140 -15.61 -30.51 -11.82
CA ILE A 140 -14.37 -31.12 -12.34
C ILE A 140 -14.23 -32.58 -11.91
N VAL A 141 -14.49 -32.90 -10.63
CA VAL A 141 -14.31 -34.24 -10.08
C VAL A 141 -15.55 -35.12 -10.18
N GLY A 142 -16.67 -34.59 -10.71
CA GLY A 142 -17.93 -35.32 -10.88
C GLY A 142 -18.63 -35.66 -9.56
N LEU A 143 -18.49 -34.83 -8.53
CA LEU A 143 -19.12 -35.01 -7.21
C LEU A 143 -20.16 -33.90 -6.95
N SER A 144 -20.97 -34.08 -5.91
CA SER A 144 -21.78 -32.98 -5.38
C SER A 144 -20.90 -31.99 -4.61
N GLN A 145 -21.32 -30.73 -4.50
CA GLN A 145 -20.62 -29.73 -3.69
C GLN A 145 -20.43 -30.22 -2.24
N ASN A 146 -21.46 -30.83 -1.65
CA ASN A 146 -21.36 -31.41 -0.31
C ASN A 146 -20.36 -32.58 -0.26
N GLY A 147 -20.29 -33.41 -1.30
CA GLY A 147 -19.30 -34.48 -1.41
C GLY A 147 -17.86 -33.96 -1.42
N VAL A 148 -17.61 -32.88 -2.16
CA VAL A 148 -16.31 -32.18 -2.15
C VAL A 148 -16.02 -31.60 -0.77
N HIS A 149 -16.99 -30.94 -0.15
CA HIS A 149 -16.84 -30.37 1.19
C HIS A 149 -16.45 -31.44 2.24
N GLN A 150 -17.17 -32.56 2.28
CA GLN A 150 -16.90 -33.67 3.20
C GLN A 150 -15.51 -34.27 2.98
N ARG A 151 -15.09 -34.45 1.71
CA ARG A 151 -13.75 -34.95 1.39
C ARG A 151 -12.65 -33.96 1.74
N LYS A 152 -12.86 -32.66 1.48
CA LYS A 152 -11.95 -31.59 1.91
C LYS A 152 -11.73 -31.65 3.42
N MET A 153 -12.80 -31.74 4.20
CA MET A 153 -12.69 -31.80 5.67
C MET A 153 -11.87 -33.01 6.14
N ARG A 154 -12.15 -34.20 5.60
CA ARG A 154 -11.37 -35.41 5.93
C ARG A 154 -9.90 -35.30 5.52
N ALA A 155 -9.63 -34.76 4.33
CA ALA A 155 -8.26 -34.56 3.86
C ALA A 155 -7.49 -33.61 4.79
N LEU A 156 -8.12 -32.52 5.26
CA LEU A 156 -7.51 -31.60 6.22
C LEU A 156 -7.29 -32.25 7.58
N GLU A 157 -8.23 -33.06 8.07
CA GLU A 157 -8.05 -33.83 9.32
C GLU A 157 -6.90 -34.85 9.21
N GLU A 158 -6.74 -35.51 8.07
CA GLU A 158 -5.62 -36.43 7.81
C GLU A 158 -4.29 -35.67 7.74
N LEU A 159 -4.23 -34.56 7.01
CA LEU A 159 -3.03 -33.71 6.96
C LEU A 159 -2.65 -33.18 8.34
N GLN A 160 -3.63 -32.77 9.15
CA GLN A 160 -3.37 -32.33 10.52
C GLN A 160 -2.73 -33.44 11.36
N LYS A 161 -3.17 -34.69 11.23
CA LYS A 161 -2.58 -35.83 11.96
C LYS A 161 -1.16 -36.14 11.48
N LEU A 162 -0.86 -35.92 10.20
CA LEU A 162 0.45 -36.20 9.60
C LEU A 162 1.49 -35.12 9.91
N LEU A 163 1.07 -33.87 10.08
CA LEU A 163 1.95 -32.71 10.26
C LEU A 163 2.11 -32.27 11.73
N VAL A 164 1.24 -32.75 12.63
CA VAL A 164 1.29 -32.44 14.08
C VAL A 164 1.85 -33.62 14.89
N ALA A 165 2.31 -34.69 14.23
CA ALA A 165 2.94 -35.87 14.83
C ALA A 165 4.47 -35.75 14.82
#